data_AF-A0A5C7Q5L5-F1
#
_entry.id   AF-A0A5C7Q5L5-F1
#
_cell.length_a   1.000
_cell.length_b   1.000
_cell.length_c   1.000
_cell.angle_alpha   90.00
_cell.angle_beta   90.00
_cell.angle_gamma   90.00
#
_symmetry.space_group_name_H-M   'P 1'
#
loop_
_entity.id
_entity.type
_entity.pdbx_description
1 polymer ?
#
loop_
_entity_poly.entity_id
_entity_poly.type
_entity_poly.pdbx_seq_one_letter_code
_entity_poly.pdbx_strand_id
1 'polypeptide(L)' 'MQDFLKHPVVAGAVSGLVGAMLVDYSEFRKWKNLDDAVAYDWATASWRWFQGLVGGALAALGYGAVV' A
#
# COMPACT_ATOMS: atom_id res chain seq x y z
N MET A 1 9.96 13.16 -11.88
CA MET A 1 9.35 12.38 -10.78
C MET A 1 8.15 13.08 -10.14
N GLN A 2 8.22 14.39 -9.85
CA GLN A 2 7.09 15.12 -9.24
C GLN A 2 5.80 15.07 -10.07
N ASP A 3 5.85 15.10 -11.40
CA ASP A 3 4.62 15.05 -12.22
C ASP A 3 3.98 13.67 -12.30
N PHE A 4 4.74 12.60 -12.07
CA PHE A 4 4.20 11.23 -12.07
C PHE A 4 3.33 10.98 -10.84
N LEU A 5 3.74 11.50 -9.68
CA LEU A 5 2.99 11.39 -8.42
C LEU A 5 1.74 12.29 -8.39
N LYS A 6 1.66 13.31 -9.25
CA LYS A 6 0.46 14.15 -9.40
C LYS A 6 -0.63 13.50 -10.24
N HIS A 7 -0.31 12.43 -10.97
CA HIS A 7 -1.33 11.71 -11.73
C HIS A 7 -2.33 11.08 -10.76
N PRO A 8 -3.65 11.37 -10.85
CA PRO A 8 -4.62 11.01 -9.82
C PRO A 8 -4.68 9.50 -9.56
N VAL A 9 -4.51 8.69 -10.61
CA VAL A 9 -4.43 7.23 -10.50
C VAL A 9 -3.18 6.79 -9.73
N VAL A 10 -2.03 7.43 -9.96
CA VAL A 10 -0.78 7.10 -9.28
C VAL A 10 -0.86 7.56 -7.82
N ALA A 11 -1.40 8.76 -7.57
CA ALA A 11 -1.65 9.25 -6.22
C ALA A 11 -2.57 8.30 -5.45
N GLY A 12 -3.69 7.90 -6.05
CA GLY A 12 -4.62 6.93 -5.45
C GLY A 12 -3.97 5.58 -5.20
N ALA A 13 -3.21 5.05 -6.16
CA ALA A 13 -2.48 3.80 -6.01
C ALA A 13 -1.47 3.85 -4.86
N VAL A 14 -0.69 4.92 -4.78
CA VAL A 14 0.30 5.11 -3.71
C VAL A 14 -0.40 5.29 -2.35
N SER A 15 -1.48 6.05 -2.28
CA SER A 15 -2.27 6.19 -1.05
C SER A 15 -2.85 4.85 -0.58
N GLY A 16 -3.38 4.04 -1.50
CA GLY A 16 -3.88 2.70 -1.20
C GLY A 16 -2.79 1.73 -0.75
N LEU A 17 -1.61 1.78 -1.39
CA LEU A 17 -0.43 1.04 -0.97
C LEU A 17 -0.02 1.41 0.46
N VAL A 18 0.16 2.71 0.74
CA VAL A 18 0.55 3.19 2.08
C VAL A 18 -0.49 2.79 3.12
N GLY A 19 -1.78 2.90 2.79
CA GLY A 19 -2.87 2.45 3.66
C GLY A 19 -2.76 0.96 4.01
N ALA A 20 -2.46 0.11 3.03
CA ALA A 20 -2.24 -1.33 3.27
C ALA A 20 -0.97 -1.60 4.10
N MET A 21 0.12 -0.87 3.87
CA MET A 21 1.35 -1.00 4.68
C MET A 21 1.12 -0.61 6.14
N LEU A 22 0.25 0.37 6.41
CA LEU A 22 -0.10 0.79 7.77
C LEU A 22 -0.85 -0.30 8.54
N VAL A 23 -1.55 -1.20 7.86
CA VAL A 23 -2.22 -2.36 8.51
C VAL A 23 -1.17 -3.29 9.11
N ASP A 24 -0.06 -3.52 8.41
CA ASP A 24 1.03 -4.38 8.89
C ASP A 24 1.98 -3.65 9.87
N TYR A 25 1.89 -2.32 9.98
CA TYR A 25 2.72 -1.52 10.86
C TYR A 25 2.60 -1.92 12.34
N SER A 26 1.43 -2.37 12.79
CA SER A 26 1.26 -2.86 14.16
C SER A 26 2.09 -4.11 14.45
N GLU A 27 2.38 -4.91 13.41
CA GLU A 27 3.19 -6.12 13.53
C GLU A 27 4.67 -5.78 13.48
N PHE A 28 5.08 -4.85 12.62
CA PHE A 28 6.45 -4.34 12.57
C PHE A 28 6.90 -3.73 13.90
N ARG A 29 5.99 -3.07 14.62
CA ARG A 29 6.30 -2.53 15.96
C ARG A 29 6.54 -3.58 17.03
N LYS A 30 6.17 -4.85 16.80
CA LYS A 30 6.39 -5.94 17.75
C LYS A 30 7.74 -6.64 17.53
N TRP A 31 8.40 -6.39 16.40
CA TRP A 31 9.69 -6.99 16.08
C TRP A 31 10.74 -6.53 17.09
N LYS A 32 11.43 -7.50 17.68
CA LYS A 32 12.48 -7.26 18.68
C LYS A 32 13.87 -7.40 18.07
N ASN A 33 13.98 -8.15 16.99
CA ASN A 33 15.22 -8.46 16.30
C ASN A 33 14.95 -8.71 14.81
N LEU A 34 16.03 -8.81 14.03
CA LEU A 34 15.93 -9.02 12.58
C LEU A 34 15.40 -10.41 12.21
N ASP A 35 15.45 -11.37 13.14
CA ASP A 35 14.89 -12.71 12.94
C ASP A 35 13.37 -12.67 12.78
N ASP A 36 12.68 -11.80 13.53
CA ASP A 36 11.24 -11.57 13.38
C ASP A 36 10.89 -11.04 11.98
N ALA A 37 11.79 -10.23 11.39
CA ALA A 37 11.63 -9.73 10.04
C ALA A 37 11.82 -10.85 9.00
N VAL A 38 12.73 -11.79 9.22
CA VAL A 38 12.95 -12.92 8.30
C VAL A 38 11.82 -13.95 8.40
N ALA A 39 11.30 -14.18 9.59
CA ALA A 39 10.18 -15.09 9.85
C ALA A 39 8.82 -14.53 9.42
N TYR A 40 8.75 -13.23 9.12
CA TYR A 40 7.53 -12.57 8.67
C TYR A 40 7.02 -13.10 7.32
N ASP A 41 5.70 -13.25 7.19
CA ASP A 41 5.07 -13.66 5.93
C ASP A 41 5.03 -12.51 4.92
N TRP A 42 6.16 -12.32 4.24
CA TRP A 42 6.33 -11.33 3.18
C TRP A 42 5.45 -11.60 1.96
N ALA A 43 5.09 -12.86 1.69
CA ALA A 43 4.25 -13.20 0.56
C ALA A 43 2.83 -12.65 0.77
N THR A 44 2.25 -12.89 1.95
CA THR A 44 0.94 -12.35 2.30
C THR A 44 0.97 -10.83 2.43
N ALA A 45 2.00 -10.25 3.05
CA ALA A 45 2.10 -8.80 3.21
C ALA A 45 2.22 -8.08 1.86
N SER A 46 3.13 -8.53 0.99
CA SER A 46 3.28 -7.95 -0.35
C SER A 46 2.02 -8.10 -1.20
N TRP A 47 1.28 -9.20 -1.03
CA TRP A 47 -0.02 -9.37 -1.69
C TRP A 47 -1.06 -8.35 -1.20
N ARG A 48 -1.16 -8.12 0.12
CA ARG A 48 -2.04 -7.09 0.69
C ARG A 48 -1.65 -5.69 0.21
N TRP A 49 -0.36 -5.41 0.13
CA TRP A 49 0.17 -4.14 -0.38
C TRP A 49 -0.20 -3.93 -1.85
N PHE A 50 -0.09 -4.98 -2.66
CA PHE A 50 -0.53 -4.96 -4.05
C PHE A 50 -2.04 -4.75 -4.17
N GLN A 51 -2.85 -5.44 -3.34
CA GLN A 51 -4.30 -5.22 -3.29
C GLN A 51 -4.65 -3.79 -2.89
N GLY A 52 -3.94 -3.20 -1.92
CA GLY A 52 -4.09 -1.80 -1.54
C GLY A 52 -3.73 -0.85 -2.68
N LEU A 53 -2.63 -1.12 -3.38
CA LEU A 53 -2.20 -0.35 -4.55
C LEU A 53 -3.26 -0.36 -5.64
N VAL A 54 -3.73 -1.54 -6.05
CA VAL A 54 -4.74 -1.69 -7.09
C VAL A 54 -6.07 -1.09 -6.65
N GLY A 55 -6.49 -1.35 -5.41
CA GLY A 55 -7.72 -0.79 -4.84
C GLY A 55 -7.70 0.74 -4.82
N GLY A 56 -6.58 1.35 -4.43
CA GLY A 56 -6.40 2.80 -4.45
C GLY A 56 -6.39 3.39 -5.86
N ALA A 57 -5.77 2.70 -6.82
CA ALA A 57 -5.80 3.09 -8.23
C ALA A 57 -7.23 3.07 -8.79
N LEU A 58 -7.97 1.99 -8.52
CA LEU A 58 -9.36 1.82 -8.95
C LEU A 58 -10.29 2.82 -8.27
N ALA A 59 -10.09 3.10 -6.99
CA ALA A 59 -10.86 4.11 -6.25
C ALA A 59 -10.64 5.52 -6.84
N ALA A 60 -9.41 5.87 -7.21
CA ALA A 60 -9.12 7.15 -7.86
C ALA A 60 -9.72 7.23 -9.28
N LEU A 61 -9.71 6.12 -10.04
CA LEU A 61 -10.40 6.04 -11.33
C LEU A 61 -11.92 6.20 -11.19
N GLY A 62 -12.51 5.52 -10.21
CA GLY A 62 -13.94 5.63 -9.91
C GLY A 62 -14.33 7.03 -9.45
N TYR A 63 -13.54 7.65 -8.56
CA TYR A 63 -13.76 9.03 -8.11
C TYR A 63 -13.68 10.02 -9.29
N GLY A 64 -12.67 9.90 -10.15
CA GLY A 64 -12.54 10.75 -11.34
C GLY A 64 -13.58 10.47 -12.44
N ALA A 65 -14.32 9.37 -12.37
CA ALA A 65 -15.42 9.07 -13.27
C ALA A 65 -16.78 9.59 -12.75
N VAL A 66 -16.90 9.84 -11.45
CA VAL A 66 -18.15 10.25 -10.78
C VAL A 66 -18.17 11.75 -10.45
N VAL A 67 -17.01 12.39 -10.35
CA VAL A 67 -16.84 13.83 -10.03
C VAL A 67 -16.39 14.62 -11.25
#